data_AF-A0A366HYE3-F1
#
_entry.id   AF-A0A366HYE3-F1
#
_cell.length_a   1.000
_cell.length_b   1.000
_cell.length_c   1.000
_cell.angle_alpha   90.00
_cell.angle_beta   90.00
_cell.angle_gamma   90.00
#
_symmetry.space_group_name_H-M   'P 1'
#
loop_
_entity.id
_entity.type
_entity.pdbx_description
1 polymer ?
#
loop_
_entity_poly.entity_id
_entity_poly.type
_entity_poly.pdbx_seq_one_letter_code
_entity_poly.pdbx_strand_id
1 'polypeptide(L)' 'MSEMHELLNNIEELKKNLERLIEKKDSNLLDPDIIKASQSLDKAIAEYLKFIQGKI' A
#
# COMPACT_ATOMS: atom_id res chain seq x y z
N MET A 1 -14.47 9.14 -11.29
CA MET A 1 -13.00 9.01 -11.28
C MET A 1 -12.64 7.79 -12.10
N SER A 2 -11.44 7.72 -12.69
CA SER A 2 -11.03 6.51 -13.44
C SER A 2 -10.55 5.43 -12.47
N GLU A 3 -10.72 4.16 -12.85
CA GLU A 3 -10.24 2.98 -12.09
C GLU A 3 -8.74 3.08 -11.73
N MET A 4 -7.94 3.65 -12.64
CA MET A 4 -6.52 3.93 -12.39
C MET A 4 -6.30 4.92 -11.23
N HIS A 5 -7.13 5.96 -11.16
CA HIS A 5 -7.03 6.97 -10.12
C HIS A 5 -7.47 6.42 -8.76
N GLU A 6 -8.45 5.50 -8.73
CA GLU A 6 -8.86 4.80 -7.51
C GLU A 6 -7.75 3.87 -6.99
N LEU A 7 -7.06 3.14 -7.86
CA LEU A 7 -5.91 2.31 -7.48
C LEU A 7 -4.76 3.15 -6.89
N LEU A 8 -4.47 4.31 -7.49
CA LEU A 8 -3.45 5.23 -6.98
C LEU A 8 -3.82 5.81 -5.62
N ASN A 9 -5.08 6.22 -5.44
CA ASN A 9 -5.57 6.74 -4.16
C ASN A 9 -5.49 5.67 -3.06
N ASN A 10 -5.84 4.42 -3.37
CA ASN A 10 -5.73 3.32 -2.42
C ASN A 10 -4.26 3.07 -2.00
N ILE A 11 -3.32 3.11 -2.93
CA ILE A 11 -1.88 2.98 -2.62
C ILE A 11 -1.43 4.11 -1.68
N GLU A 12 -1.85 5.35 -1.94
CA GLU A 12 -1.48 6.50 -1.12
C GLU A 12 -2.07 6.42 0.30
N GLU A 13 -3.31 5.95 0.43
CA GLU A 13 -3.93 5.71 1.73
C GLU A 13 -3.22 4.59 2.52
N LEU A 14 -2.91 3.47 1.87
CA LEU A 14 -2.19 2.35 2.47
C LEU A 14 -0.78 2.76 2.93
N LYS A 15 -0.09 3.57 2.13
CA LYS A 15 1.22 4.13 2.48
C LYS A 15 1.14 5.00 3.74
N LYS A 16 0.21 5.95 3.80
CA LYS A 16 0.01 6.79 4.98
C LYS A 16 -0.34 6.00 6.22
N ASN A 17 -1.15 4.94 6.07
CA ASN A 17 -1.51 4.07 7.17
C ASN A 17 -0.31 3.27 7.70
N LEU A 18 0.56 2.77 6.80
CA LEU A 18 1.79 2.10 7.16
C LEU A 18 2.76 3.05 7.89
N GLU A 19 2.98 4.26 7.37
CA GLU A 19 3.83 5.28 8.00
C GLU A 19 3.36 5.60 9.43
N ARG A 20 2.06 5.87 9.61
CA ARG A 20 1.47 6.11 10.93
C ARG A 20 1.60 4.90 11.87
N LEU A 21 1.53 3.69 11.34
CA LEU A 21 1.65 2.47 12.14
C LEU A 21 3.10 2.26 12.61
N ILE A 22 4.07 2.53 11.74
CA ILE A 22 5.51 2.52 12.06
C ILE A 22 5.80 3.53 13.18
N GLU A 23 5.29 4.75 13.07
CA GLU A 23 5.45 5.77 14.11
C GLU A 23 4.83 5.35 15.46
N LYS A 24 3.64 4.73 15.43
CA LYS A 24 2.92 4.29 16.64
C LYS A 24 3.53 3.08 17.36
N LYS A 25 4.32 2.27 16.66
CA LYS A 25 4.89 1.02 17.18
C LYS A 25 6.39 1.15 17.43
N ASP A 26 6.86 2.36 17.76
CA ASP A 26 8.27 2.67 18.03
C ASP A 26 9.22 2.21 16.91
N SER A 27 8.75 2.27 15.66
CA SER A 27 9.50 1.80 14.47
C SER A 27 9.92 0.33 14.52
N ASN A 28 9.22 -0.51 15.29
CA ASN A 28 9.42 -1.95 15.26
C ASN A 28 8.89 -2.54 13.94
N LEU A 29 9.73 -2.57 12.91
CA LEU A 29 9.36 -3.09 11.59
C LEU A 29 8.98 -4.58 11.58
N LEU A 30 9.30 -5.31 12.65
CA LEU A 30 8.94 -6.72 12.84
C LEU A 30 7.59 -6.89 13.54
N ASP A 31 6.93 -5.80 13.92
CA ASP A 31 5.58 -5.85 14.47
C ASP A 31 4.64 -6.52 13.44
N PRO A 32 3.86 -7.55 13.84
CA PRO A 32 2.98 -8.26 12.92
C PRO A 32 1.97 -7.36 12.19
N ASP A 33 1.52 -6.27 12.82
CA ASP A 33 0.60 -5.33 12.19
C ASP A 33 1.31 -4.52 11.11
N ILE A 34 2.57 -4.12 11.33
CA ILE A 34 3.40 -3.42 10.34
C ILE A 34 3.68 -4.32 9.15
N ILE A 35 4.05 -5.58 9.39
CA ILE A 35 4.27 -6.57 8.32
C ILE A 35 2.99 -6.73 7.49
N LYS A 36 1.83 -6.88 8.14
CA LYS A 36 0.54 -7.05 7.46
C LYS A 36 0.15 -5.81 6.65
N ALA A 37 0.38 -4.61 7.19
CA ALA A 37 0.15 -3.36 6.49
C ALA A 37 1.07 -3.20 5.26
N SER A 38 2.35 -3.55 5.40
CA SER A 38 3.32 -3.57 4.30
C SER A 38 2.89 -4.53 3.19
N GLN A 39 2.49 -5.75 3.53
CA GLN A 39 2.02 -6.74 2.54
C GLN A 39 0.74 -6.27 1.82
N SER A 40 -0.13 -5.52 2.51
CA SER A 40 -1.33 -4.96 1.90
C SER A 40 -0.99 -3.86 0.90
N LEU A 41 -0.02 -3.00 1.23
CA LEU A 41 0.51 -1.98 0.32
C LEU A 41 1.18 -2.62 -0.90
N ASP A 42 2.02 -3.64 -0.70
CA ASP A 42 2.69 -4.37 -1.79
C ASP A 42 1.68 -4.98 -2.77
N LYS A 43 0.59 -5.56 -2.24
CA LYS A 43 -0.49 -6.13 -3.06
C LYS A 43 -1.15 -5.05 -3.92
N ALA A 44 -1.49 -3.89 -3.36
CA ALA A 44 -2.10 -2.79 -4.09
C ALA A 44 -1.16 -2.24 -5.19
N ILE A 45 0.14 -2.12 -4.90
CA ILE A 45 1.16 -1.73 -5.89
C ILE A 45 1.22 -2.77 -7.01
N ALA A 46 1.24 -4.06 -6.68
CA ALA A 46 1.27 -5.13 -7.67
C ALA A 46 0.02 -5.14 -8.56
N GLU A 47 -1.16 -4.86 -8.01
CA GLU A 47 -2.41 -4.70 -8.77
C GLU A 47 -2.34 -3.51 -9.73
N TYR A 48 -1.83 -2.36 -9.28
CA TYR A 48 -1.59 -1.20 -10.13
C TYR A 48 -0.59 -1.51 -11.26
N LEU A 49 0.52 -2.18 -10.94
CA LEU A 49 1.52 -2.60 -11.93
C LEU A 49 0.92 -3.54 -12.98
N LYS A 50 0.09 -4.50 -12.58
CA LYS A 50 -0.63 -5.38 -13.51
C LYS A 50 -1.61 -4.60 -14.39
N PHE A 51 -2.33 -3.64 -13.80
CA PHE A 51 -3.27 -2.80 -14.53
C PHE A 51 -2.57 -1.98 -15.62
N ILE A 52 -1.43 -1.37 -15.33
CA ILE A 52 -0.67 -0.62 -16.34
C ILE A 52 -0.02 -1.55 -17.39
N GLN A 53 0.48 -2.72 -16.98
CA GLN A 53 1.07 -3.70 -17.91
C GLN A 53 0.04 -4.30 -18.87
N GLY A 54 -1.20 -4.53 -18.41
CA GLY A 54 -2.28 -5.04 -19.25
C GLY A 54 -2.86 -4.00 -20.23
N LYS A 55 -2.42 -2.74 -20.16
CA LYS A 55 -2.80 -1.65 -21.06
C LYS A 55 -1.71 -1.24 -22.06
N ILE A 56 -0.53 -1.86 -22.00
CA ILE A 56 0.59 -1.66 -22.93
C ILE A 56 0.53 -2.73 -24.03
#